data_AF-A0A501PJT0-F1
#
_entry.id   AF-A0A501PJT0-F1
#
_cell.length_a   1.000
_cell.length_b   1.000
_cell.length_c   1.000
_cell.angle_alpha   90.00
_cell.angle_beta   90.00
_cell.angle_gamma   90.00
#
_symmetry.space_group_name_H-M   'P 1'
#
loop_
_entity.id
_entity.type
_entity.pdbx_description
1 polymer ?
#
loop_
_entity_poly.entity_id
_entity_poly.type
_entity_poly.pdbx_seq_one_letter_code
_entity_poly.pdbx_strand_id
1 'polypeptide(L)'
;MQFGAKKNIKKQLLRIFLWGMRRVACSLLHREENREKRMGRLPPEERDHLAEYEKTAQVTGVRRNRFIEFDFTVGAPELTVELVMPMQAFVEFCELNHVRTVTVLADVKKDYEQLLWREGRGRDVQASK
;
A
#
# COMPACT_ATOMS: atom_id res chain seq x y z
N MET A 1 -6.64 -35.04 -38.06
CA MET A 1 -6.71 -35.15 -36.59
C MET A 1 -5.42 -34.64 -35.99
N GLN A 2 -5.51 -33.65 -35.10
CA GLN A 2 -4.74 -33.44 -33.85
C GLN A 2 -4.86 -31.95 -33.48
N PHE A 3 -5.86 -31.69 -32.64
CA PHE A 3 -5.99 -30.48 -31.82
C PHE A 3 -4.87 -30.47 -30.78
N GLY A 4 -4.33 -29.29 -30.41
CA GLY A 4 -3.56 -29.25 -29.16
C GLY A 4 -2.65 -28.06 -28.83
N ALA A 5 -2.59 -26.99 -29.62
CA ALA A 5 -1.72 -25.84 -29.33
C ALA A 5 -2.29 -24.86 -28.27
N LYS A 6 -2.91 -25.36 -27.19
CA LYS A 6 -3.45 -24.52 -26.08
C LYS A 6 -3.09 -25.05 -24.69
N LYS A 7 -1.82 -25.42 -24.46
CA LYS A 7 -1.36 -25.88 -23.13
C LYS A 7 -0.04 -25.28 -22.63
N ASN A 8 0.41 -24.13 -23.14
CA ASN A 8 1.72 -23.56 -22.74
C ASN A 8 1.73 -22.12 -22.20
N ILE A 9 0.59 -21.41 -22.22
CA ILE A 9 0.48 -20.07 -21.59
C ILE A 9 0.25 -20.20 -20.08
N LYS A 10 -0.54 -21.19 -19.63
CA LYS A 10 -0.76 -21.45 -18.20
C LYS A 10 0.53 -21.86 -17.47
N LYS A 11 1.46 -22.55 -18.15
CA LYS A 11 2.77 -22.89 -17.60
C LYS A 11 3.72 -21.69 -17.55
N GLN A 12 3.67 -20.78 -18.52
CA GLN A 12 4.43 -19.52 -18.47
C GLN A 12 3.91 -18.57 -17.38
N LEU A 13 2.60 -18.37 -17.26
CA LEU A 13 1.99 -17.55 -16.21
C LEU A 13 2.25 -18.12 -14.81
N LEU A 14 2.16 -19.46 -14.64
CA LEU A 14 2.52 -20.11 -13.39
C LEU A 14 4.00 -19.97 -13.06
N ARG A 15 4.90 -19.94 -14.06
CA ARG A 15 6.34 -19.66 -13.86
C ARG A 15 6.61 -18.20 -13.50
N ILE A 16 5.85 -17.25 -14.04
CA ILE A 16 5.94 -15.83 -13.65
C ILE A 16 5.42 -15.64 -12.22
N PHE A 17 4.30 -16.29 -11.86
CA PHE A 17 3.76 -16.30 -10.50
C PHE A 17 4.70 -16.97 -9.50
N LEU A 18 5.27 -18.13 -9.84
CA LEU A 18 6.28 -18.79 -8.99
C LEU A 18 7.62 -18.05 -8.97
N TRP A 19 7.99 -17.27 -10.00
CA TRP A 19 9.18 -16.41 -9.94
C TRP A 19 8.95 -15.18 -9.05
N GLY A 20 7.74 -14.62 -9.06
CA GLY A 20 7.29 -13.63 -8.08
C GLY A 20 7.27 -14.19 -6.66
N MET A 21 6.70 -15.38 -6.44
CA MET A 21 6.63 -16.02 -5.12
C MET A 21 7.97 -16.59 -4.63
N ARG A 22 8.87 -17.06 -5.50
CA ARG A 22 10.25 -17.44 -5.11
C ARG A 22 11.14 -16.23 -4.84
N ARG A 23 10.90 -15.07 -5.49
CA ARG A 23 11.50 -13.80 -5.04
C ARG A 23 11.00 -13.44 -3.66
N VAL A 24 9.71 -13.60 -3.35
CA VAL A 24 9.19 -13.35 -2.00
C VAL A 24 9.76 -14.33 -0.96
N ALA A 25 9.87 -15.63 -1.25
CA ALA A 25 10.35 -16.62 -0.28
C ALA A 25 11.89 -16.61 -0.06
N CYS A 26 12.70 -16.38 -1.09
CA CYS A 26 14.17 -16.27 -0.92
C CYS A 26 14.58 -14.89 -0.36
N SER A 27 13.75 -13.86 -0.61
CA SER A 27 13.86 -12.53 0.03
C SER A 27 13.17 -12.46 1.39
N LEU A 28 12.74 -13.57 2.00
CA LEU A 28 12.20 -13.59 3.37
C LEU A 28 12.96 -14.53 4.29
N LEU A 29 13.64 -15.57 3.77
CA LEU A 29 14.49 -16.43 4.61
C LEU A 29 16.01 -16.18 4.46
N HIS A 30 16.43 -15.27 3.58
CA HIS A 30 17.80 -14.73 3.59
C HIS A 30 17.85 -13.21 3.78
N ARG A 31 16.70 -12.59 4.05
CA ARG A 31 16.53 -11.13 4.23
C ARG A 31 16.26 -10.73 5.67
N GLU A 32 16.25 -11.67 6.61
CA GLU A 32 16.18 -11.35 8.03
C GLU A 32 17.59 -11.33 8.64
N GLU A 33 18.41 -12.36 8.40
CA GLU A 33 19.75 -12.45 9.02
C GLU A 33 20.75 -11.37 8.54
N ASN A 34 20.57 -10.84 7.33
CA ASN A 34 21.49 -9.88 6.72
C ASN A 34 20.98 -8.43 6.73
N ARG A 35 19.77 -8.18 7.23
CA ARG A 35 19.23 -6.81 7.40
C ARG A 35 19.84 -6.18 8.65
N GLU A 36 19.97 -6.95 9.72
CA GLU A 36 20.59 -6.52 10.97
C GLU A 36 22.11 -6.28 10.80
N LYS A 37 22.80 -7.15 10.06
CA LYS A 37 24.25 -7.03 9.78
C LYS A 37 24.64 -5.89 8.82
N ARG A 38 23.72 -5.43 7.96
CA ARG A 38 23.94 -4.26 7.07
C ARG A 38 23.49 -2.93 7.66
N MET A 39 22.49 -2.93 8.54
CA MET A 39 22.03 -1.73 9.25
C MET A 39 23.01 -1.24 10.33
N GLY A 40 24.02 -2.05 10.68
CA GLY A 40 25.11 -1.67 11.59
C GLY A 40 26.32 -0.97 10.96
N ARG A 41 26.33 -0.67 9.65
CA ARG A 41 27.47 -0.03 8.95
C ARG A 41 27.12 1.25 8.18
N LEU A 42 25.88 1.74 8.28
CA LEU A 42 25.54 3.05 7.69
C LEU A 42 25.89 4.13 8.72
N PRO A 43 26.66 5.17 8.34
CA PRO A 43 26.95 6.29 9.22
C PRO A 43 25.64 6.90 9.75
N PRO A 44 25.62 7.48 10.97
CA PRO A 44 24.39 8.01 11.60
C PRO A 44 23.60 8.99 10.72
N GLU A 45 24.29 9.69 9.80
CA GLU A 45 23.70 10.58 8.81
C GLU A 45 22.81 9.91 7.74
N GLU A 46 22.89 8.58 7.54
CA GLU A 46 22.16 7.85 6.48
C GLU A 46 21.00 7.00 7.00
N ARG A 47 20.67 7.07 8.29
CA ARG A 47 19.46 6.43 8.81
C ARG A 47 18.25 7.10 8.15
N ASP A 48 17.21 6.32 7.83
CA ASP A 48 15.93 6.90 7.39
C ASP A 48 15.34 7.68 8.57
N HIS A 49 15.71 8.96 8.70
CA HIS A 49 15.27 9.82 9.81
C HIS A 49 13.75 9.98 9.80
N LEU A 50 13.11 9.74 8.64
CA LEU A 50 11.66 9.78 8.49
C LEU A 50 10.94 8.58 9.13
N ALA A 51 11.67 7.56 9.58
CA ALA A 51 11.10 6.38 10.23
C ALA A 51 10.58 6.66 11.65
N GLU A 52 11.12 7.67 12.34
CA GLU A 52 10.70 8.05 13.70
C GLU A 52 9.43 8.92 13.70
N TYR A 53 9.15 9.61 12.60
CA TYR A 53 8.03 10.54 12.52
C TYR A 53 6.70 9.81 12.33
N GLU A 54 5.68 10.29 13.03
CA GLU A 54 4.31 9.82 12.87
C GLU A 54 3.78 10.18 11.47
N LYS A 55 3.18 9.19 10.81
CA LYS A 55 2.67 9.32 9.44
C LYS A 55 1.15 9.24 9.45
N THR A 56 0.49 10.24 8.91
CA THR A 56 -0.97 10.31 8.86
C THR A 56 -1.44 10.52 7.42
N ALA A 57 -2.66 10.09 7.13
CA ALA A 57 -3.34 10.37 5.88
C ALA A 57 -4.69 11.02 6.16
N GLN A 58 -5.01 12.08 5.43
CA GLN A 58 -6.32 12.73 5.48
C GLN A 58 -6.96 12.69 4.10
N VAL A 59 -8.07 11.97 3.96
CA VAL A 59 -8.81 11.89 2.70
C VAL A 59 -9.53 13.21 2.45
N THR A 60 -9.15 13.88 1.37
CA THR A 60 -9.63 15.21 0.95
C THR A 60 -10.56 15.16 -0.25
N GLY A 61 -10.67 14.01 -0.94
CA GLY A 61 -11.58 13.88 -2.07
C GLY A 61 -11.71 12.46 -2.62
N VAL A 62 -12.76 12.25 -3.42
CA VAL A 62 -12.95 11.04 -4.23
C VAL A 62 -13.23 11.42 -5.67
N ARG A 63 -12.36 10.99 -6.59
CA ARG A 63 -12.50 11.29 -8.02
C ARG A 63 -13.01 10.11 -8.82
N ARG A 64 -13.99 10.40 -9.68
CA ARG A 64 -14.58 9.42 -10.64
C ARG A 64 -15.01 8.13 -9.95
N ASN A 65 -15.42 8.26 -8.68
CA ASN A 65 -15.69 7.14 -7.78
C ASN A 65 -14.56 6.11 -7.69
N ARG A 66 -13.31 6.35 -8.12
CA ARG A 66 -12.24 5.32 -8.23
C ARG A 66 -10.92 5.71 -7.57
N PHE A 67 -10.64 7.01 -7.53
CA PHE A 67 -9.40 7.56 -7.01
C PHE A 67 -9.67 8.28 -5.69
N ILE A 68 -8.76 8.14 -4.75
CA ILE A 68 -8.75 8.85 -3.47
C ILE A 68 -7.75 10.00 -3.61
N GLU A 69 -8.20 11.20 -3.28
CA GLU A 69 -7.34 12.36 -3.01
C GLU A 69 -7.12 12.42 -1.51
N PHE A 70 -5.87 12.60 -1.09
CA PHE A 70 -5.52 12.66 0.32
C PHE A 70 -4.21 13.40 0.54
N ASP A 71 -4.09 13.96 1.73
CA ASP A 71 -2.89 14.60 2.23
C ASP A 71 -2.14 13.59 3.09
N PHE A 72 -0.85 13.41 2.81
CA PHE A 72 0.06 12.56 3.58
C PHE A 72 1.03 13.43 4.37
N THR A 73 0.94 13.39 5.70
CA THR A 73 1.76 14.20 6.60
C THR A 73 2.77 13.33 7.35
N VAL A 74 4.01 13.81 7.43
CA VAL A 74 5.09 13.15 8.17
C VAL A 74 5.54 14.04 9.33
N GLY A 75 5.08 13.75 10.54
CA GLY A 75 5.46 14.42 11.78
C GLY A 75 4.81 15.79 11.99
N ALA A 76 4.97 16.72 11.04
CA ALA A 76 4.51 18.10 11.16
C ALA A 76 3.73 18.56 9.90
N PRO A 77 2.78 19.51 10.03
CA PRO A 77 1.96 19.97 8.91
C PRO A 77 2.74 20.51 7.71
N GLU A 78 3.93 21.08 7.94
CA GLU A 78 4.83 21.59 6.90
C GLU A 78 5.43 20.47 6.03
N LEU A 79 5.38 19.23 6.51
CA LEU A 79 5.85 18.02 5.81
C LEU A 79 4.65 17.22 5.28
N THR A 80 3.79 17.90 4.53
CA THR A 80 2.59 17.32 3.93
C THR A 80 2.71 17.27 2.40
N VAL A 81 2.30 16.15 1.81
CA VAL A 81 2.24 15.97 0.36
C VAL A 81 0.81 15.58 -0.05
N GLU A 82 0.26 16.33 -1.00
CA GLU A 82 -1.03 16.01 -1.62
C GLU A 82 -0.86 14.90 -2.67
N LEU A 83 -1.66 13.85 -2.59
CA LEU A 83 -1.57 12.69 -3.46
C LEU A 83 -2.95 12.27 -4.00
N VAL A 84 -2.95 11.66 -5.18
CA VAL A 84 -4.13 11.03 -5.77
C VAL A 84 -3.79 9.66 -6.34
N MET A 85 -4.52 8.62 -5.93
CA MET A 85 -4.29 7.26 -6.43
C MET A 85 -5.54 6.38 -6.34
N PRO A 86 -5.61 5.24 -7.06
CA PRO A 86 -6.70 4.29 -6.92
C PRO A 86 -6.86 3.77 -5.49
N MET A 87 -8.09 3.42 -5.08
CA MET A 87 -8.38 2.94 -3.72
C MET A 87 -7.44 1.80 -3.26
N GLN A 88 -7.20 0.81 -4.10
CA GLN A 88 -6.33 -0.32 -3.74
C GLN A 88 -4.88 0.13 -3.50
N ALA A 89 -4.38 1.05 -4.33
CA ALA A 89 -3.05 1.62 -4.15
C ALA A 89 -2.96 2.49 -2.89
N PHE A 90 -4.04 3.20 -2.52
CA PHE A 90 -4.10 3.95 -1.27
C PHE A 90 -3.97 3.04 -0.04
N VAL A 91 -4.66 1.89 -0.03
CA VAL A 91 -4.53 0.91 1.05
C VAL A 91 -3.09 0.38 1.16
N GLU A 92 -2.52 -0.04 0.03
CA GLU A 92 -1.12 -0.51 -0.01
C GLU A 92 -0.14 0.59 0.42
N PHE A 93 -0.38 1.83 0.02
CA PHE A 93 0.40 2.98 0.44
C PHE A 93 0.36 3.18 1.96
N CYS A 94 -0.82 3.10 2.58
CA CYS A 94 -0.96 3.21 4.02
C CYS A 94 -0.22 2.09 4.77
N GLU A 95 -0.30 0.86 4.28
CA GLU A 95 0.41 -0.29 4.85
C GLU A 95 1.94 -0.16 4.73
N LEU A 96 2.44 0.19 3.54
CA LEU A 96 3.87 0.33 3.28
C LEU A 96 4.52 1.49 4.02
N ASN A 97 3.78 2.59 4.21
CA ASN A 97 4.27 3.77 4.92
C ASN A 97 3.96 3.75 6.41
N HIS A 98 3.33 2.69 6.93
CA HIS A 98 2.92 2.60 8.33
C HIS A 98 2.08 3.80 8.78
N VAL A 99 1.13 4.21 7.95
CA VAL A 99 0.18 5.30 8.28
C VAL A 99 -0.58 4.90 9.53
N ARG A 100 -0.38 5.68 10.60
CA ARG A 100 -0.95 5.40 11.92
C ARG A 100 -2.41 5.79 12.00
N THR A 101 -2.80 6.85 11.30
CA THR A 101 -4.17 7.38 11.34
C THR A 101 -4.60 7.80 9.95
N VAL A 102 -5.75 7.29 9.54
CA VAL A 102 -6.46 7.74 8.36
C VAL A 102 -7.69 8.51 8.83
N THR A 103 -7.77 9.79 8.47
CA THR A 103 -8.95 10.62 8.69
C THR A 103 -9.63 10.94 7.37
N VAL A 104 -10.89 11.34 7.41
CA VAL A 104 -11.67 11.70 6.22
C VAL A 104 -12.37 13.02 6.49
N LEU A 105 -12.21 14.00 5.59
CA LEU A 105 -12.93 15.26 5.71
C LEU A 105 -14.44 15.04 5.67
N ALA A 106 -15.15 15.82 6.48
CA ALA A 106 -16.59 15.66 6.67
C ALA A 106 -17.36 15.72 5.34
N ASP A 107 -17.00 16.67 4.47
CA ASP A 107 -17.65 16.90 3.17
C ASP A 107 -17.42 15.74 2.18
N VAL A 108 -16.40 14.92 2.40
CA VAL A 108 -15.98 13.82 1.52
C VAL A 108 -16.44 12.46 2.05
N LYS A 109 -16.79 12.38 3.34
CA LYS A 109 -17.09 11.12 4.05
C LYS A 109 -18.11 10.25 3.29
N LYS A 110 -19.17 10.87 2.77
CA LYS A 110 -20.23 10.16 2.03
C LYS A 110 -19.71 9.52 0.74
N ASP A 111 -18.85 10.21 0.00
CA ASP A 111 -18.30 9.71 -1.27
C ASP A 111 -17.23 8.64 -1.02
N TYR A 112 -16.46 8.81 0.06
CA TYR A 112 -15.50 7.81 0.53
C TYR A 112 -16.20 6.51 0.96
N GLU A 113 -17.27 6.59 1.75
CA GLU A 113 -18.06 5.42 2.14
C GLU A 113 -18.64 4.69 0.91
N GLN A 114 -19.20 5.42 -0.05
CA GLN A 114 -19.69 4.83 -1.31
C GLN A 114 -18.59 4.09 -2.09
N LEU A 115 -17.39 4.68 -2.16
CA LEU A 115 -16.23 4.04 -2.77
C LEU A 115 -15.87 2.74 -2.03
N LEU A 116 -15.82 2.74 -0.70
CA LEU A 116 -15.55 1.55 0.11
C LEU A 116 -16.56 0.42 -0.15
N TRP A 117 -17.84 0.75 -0.22
CA TRP A 117 -18.89 -0.23 -0.54
C TRP A 117 -18.68 -0.84 -1.92
N ARG A 118 -18.31 -0.03 -2.93
CA ARG A 118 -18.08 -0.53 -4.28
C ARG A 118 -16.87 -1.47 -4.35
N GLU A 119 -15.80 -1.16 -3.64
CA GLU A 119 -14.59 -2.00 -3.58
C GLU A 119 -14.76 -3.23 -2.67
N GLY A 120 -15.96 -3.47 -2.13
CA GLY A 120 -16.25 -4.61 -1.24
C GLY A 120 -15.65 -4.49 0.17
N ARG A 121 -15.20 -3.29 0.55
CA ARG A 121 -14.53 -2.96 1.81
C ARG A 121 -15.43 -2.19 2.81
N GLY A 122 -16.71 -2.00 2.51
CA GLY A 122 -17.66 -1.30 3.41
C GLY A 122 -17.94 -2.01 4.74
N ARG A 123 -17.51 -3.26 4.92
CA ARG A 123 -17.72 -4.04 6.17
C ARG A 123 -16.87 -3.55 7.35
N ASP A 124 -15.76 -2.86 7.09
CA ASP A 124 -14.84 -2.39 8.14
C ASP A 124 -15.32 -1.08 8.80
N VAL A 125 -16.26 -0.36 8.16
CA VAL A 125 -16.78 0.94 8.61
C VAL A 125 -17.84 0.81 9.71
N GLN A 126 -18.49 -0.36 9.83
CA GLN A 126 -19.63 -0.56 10.75
C GLN A 126 -19.25 -1.02 12.17
N ALA A 127 -17.96 -1.21 12.46
CA ALA A 127 -17.50 -1.77 13.74
C ALA A 127 -17.30 -0.73 14.88
N SER A 128 -17.45 0.57 14.61
CA SER A 128 -17.50 1.60 15.65
C SER A 128 -18.88 2.23 15.70
N LYS A 129 -19.78 1.59 16.45
CA LYS A 129 -20.98 2.22 16.98
C LYS A 129 -20.98 2.10 18.49
#